data_AF-A0A933QEW9-F1
#
_entry.id   AF-A0A933QEW9-F1
#
_cell.length_a   1.000
_cell.length_b   1.000
_cell.length_c   1.000
_cell.angle_alpha   90.00
_cell.angle_beta   90.00
_cell.angle_gamma   90.00
#
_symmetry.space_group_name_H-M   'P 1'
#
loop_
_entity.id
_entity.type
_entity.pdbx_description
1 polymer ?
#
loop_
_entity_poly.entity_id
_entity_poly.type
_entity_poly.pdbx_seq_one_letter_code
_entity_poly.pdbx_strand_id
1 'polypeptide(L)'
;MWMKLLAGLAAALLAGASSAAPALDNAGCLTCHESRKAKLEVPGLDDEARELGHVDLRKYGKGIHGDMQCVACHTEIVDSQAGHRKAAGVAPPNCISCHEALWETVKKEGLTQEKARLGEVVENVAAYRNSFHARPDTDNPERPKAFCEDCHSSHEFNVPPKGTARRTAWHKEIPETCGAKCHEDQLEDYAASIHGEAVLDNGNIKAAVCTDCHSAHSVANTSTDSFKLANVNTCGNCHKEELASYTDTYHGQVNRLGYTYTARCVDCHDSHGIRAVDDPKSRVHANNRMKTCTKCHSDKKPGMHDATPGFASFGPHANAHDFEKYPQMVIASKFMVGLLIFVFAFFWAHSGLWYYREWQDRKHGKRVAHIKLEELGVDLTRHFRRFHWGWRVAHLCFALITMTLVLTGTSALYAESAWAPLVAKAVGGPKMLGLIHRIAAFLFISIFLIHFFYVMQKLLRSRTFKWFGPDSLIPNWKDFADCWGMFKW
;
A
#
# COMPACT_ATOMS: atom_id res chain seq x y z
N MET A 1 -56.76 -49.35 -60.74
CA MET A 1 -57.71 -49.93 -59.78
C MET A 1 -57.70 -49.06 -58.52
N TRP A 2 -58.67 -48.12 -58.49
CA TRP A 2 -59.28 -47.36 -57.36
C TRP A 2 -58.37 -47.00 -56.17
N MET A 3 -57.98 -45.76 -55.86
CA MET A 3 -58.69 -44.47 -55.71
C MET A 3 -59.68 -44.39 -54.53
N LYS A 4 -59.21 -43.72 -53.46
CA LYS A 4 -59.89 -42.77 -52.53
C LYS A 4 -60.90 -43.26 -51.47
N LEU A 5 -60.92 -42.49 -50.36
CA LEU A 5 -62.02 -42.21 -49.40
C LEU A 5 -62.29 -43.33 -48.36
N LEU A 6 -62.30 -43.13 -47.03
CA LEU A 6 -62.77 -42.06 -46.12
C LEU A 6 -61.97 -42.16 -44.78
N ALA A 7 -61.45 -41.11 -44.14
CA ALA A 7 -62.13 -39.98 -43.51
C ALA A 7 -63.25 -40.38 -42.52
N GLY A 8 -62.92 -40.49 -41.23
CA GLY A 8 -63.93 -40.46 -40.16
C GLY A 8 -63.71 -41.45 -39.02
N LEU A 9 -62.89 -41.08 -38.04
CA LEU A 9 -63.10 -41.40 -36.62
C LEU A 9 -62.15 -40.55 -35.76
N ALA A 10 -62.38 -39.24 -35.83
CA ALA A 10 -62.08 -38.34 -34.74
C ALA A 10 -63.31 -38.33 -33.83
N ALA A 11 -63.19 -38.88 -32.62
CA ALA A 11 -63.85 -38.39 -31.40
C ALA A 11 -63.61 -39.40 -30.26
N ALA A 12 -63.35 -38.86 -29.06
CA ALA A 12 -63.29 -39.56 -27.79
C ALA A 12 -62.00 -40.34 -27.48
N LEU A 13 -60.91 -39.60 -27.21
CA LEU A 13 -59.94 -39.88 -26.15
C LEU A 13 -59.06 -38.64 -25.89
N LEU A 14 -59.73 -37.49 -25.70
CA LEU A 14 -59.14 -36.25 -25.19
C LEU A 14 -60.09 -35.71 -24.10
N ALA A 15 -59.99 -36.30 -22.92
CA ALA A 15 -60.56 -35.74 -21.69
C ALA A 15 -59.76 -36.30 -20.50
N GLY A 16 -58.48 -35.97 -20.51
CA GLY A 16 -57.55 -36.18 -19.41
C GLY A 16 -56.58 -35.02 -19.34
N ALA A 17 -57.07 -33.80 -19.58
CA ALA A 17 -56.37 -32.59 -19.18
C ALA A 17 -56.39 -32.57 -17.65
N SER A 18 -55.41 -33.25 -17.03
CA SER A 18 -55.00 -32.88 -15.70
C SER A 18 -54.47 -31.47 -15.83
N SER A 19 -55.24 -30.51 -15.35
CA SER A 19 -54.85 -29.11 -15.25
C SER A 19 -53.55 -29.05 -14.45
N ALA A 20 -52.42 -28.94 -15.15
CA ALA A 20 -51.22 -28.42 -14.54
C ALA A 20 -51.62 -27.08 -13.92
N ALA A 21 -51.39 -26.93 -12.61
CA ALA A 21 -51.56 -25.64 -11.94
C ALA A 21 -50.84 -24.57 -12.79
N PRO A 22 -51.43 -23.37 -12.99
CA PRO A 22 -50.79 -22.34 -13.77
C PRO A 22 -49.39 -22.12 -13.20
N ALA A 23 -48.37 -22.28 -14.04
CA ALA A 23 -46.99 -22.03 -13.65
C ALA A 23 -46.92 -20.59 -13.13
N LEU A 24 -46.38 -20.43 -11.91
CA LEU A 24 -46.15 -19.10 -11.35
C LEU A 24 -45.17 -18.37 -12.25
N ASP A 25 -45.65 -17.31 -12.89
CA ASP A 25 -44.89 -16.48 -13.81
C ASP A 25 -44.79 -15.05 -13.29
N ASN A 26 -43.86 -14.28 -13.88
CA ASN A 26 -43.68 -12.88 -13.51
C ASN A 26 -44.97 -12.08 -13.67
N ALA A 27 -45.76 -12.34 -14.71
CA ALA A 27 -47.00 -11.63 -14.96
C ALA A 27 -47.97 -11.78 -13.78
N GLY A 28 -48.15 -12.98 -13.25
CA GLY A 28 -48.98 -13.25 -12.07
C GLY A 28 -48.46 -12.62 -10.78
N CYS A 29 -47.14 -12.56 -10.57
CA CYS A 29 -46.57 -11.86 -9.41
C CYS A 29 -46.79 -10.33 -9.50
N LEU A 30 -46.62 -9.77 -10.70
CA LEU A 30 -46.60 -8.34 -10.93
C LEU A 30 -47.99 -7.69 -10.95
N THR A 31 -49.07 -8.45 -11.11
CA THR A 31 -50.43 -7.90 -10.96
C THR A 31 -50.66 -7.24 -9.60
N CYS A 32 -49.94 -7.70 -8.58
CA CYS A 32 -50.01 -7.18 -7.21
C CYS A 32 -48.72 -6.45 -6.77
N HIS A 33 -47.54 -6.90 -7.22
CA HIS A 33 -46.25 -6.36 -6.73
C HIS A 33 -45.66 -5.22 -7.58
N GLU A 34 -46.28 -4.86 -8.71
CA GLU A 34 -45.86 -3.70 -9.51
C GLU A 34 -46.18 -2.38 -8.80
N SER A 35 -45.32 -1.36 -9.00
CA SER A 35 -45.26 -0.07 -8.30
C SER A 35 -46.48 0.87 -8.37
N ARG A 36 -47.70 0.37 -8.57
CA ARG A 36 -48.89 1.20 -8.85
C ARG A 36 -50.20 0.73 -8.21
N LYS A 37 -50.27 -0.42 -7.53
CA LYS A 37 -51.53 -0.94 -6.98
C LYS A 37 -51.41 -1.37 -5.51
N ALA A 38 -51.91 -0.49 -4.64
CA ALA A 38 -52.17 -0.66 -3.21
C ALA A 38 -50.96 -0.96 -2.30
N LYS A 39 -50.94 -0.32 -1.13
CA LYS A 39 -49.98 -0.63 -0.05
C LYS A 39 -50.20 -2.06 0.39
N LEU A 40 -49.22 -2.92 0.18
CA LEU A 40 -49.21 -4.28 0.70
C LEU A 40 -48.53 -4.23 2.06
N GLU A 41 -49.19 -4.70 3.11
CA GLU A 41 -48.61 -4.80 4.44
C GLU A 41 -48.26 -6.25 4.74
N VAL A 42 -47.07 -6.48 5.28
CA VAL A 42 -46.59 -7.78 5.72
C VAL A 42 -46.17 -7.72 7.19
N PRO A 43 -46.32 -8.80 7.97
CA PRO A 43 -45.79 -8.86 9.32
C PRO A 43 -44.27 -8.65 9.30
N GLY A 44 -43.78 -7.70 10.08
CA GLY A 44 -42.37 -7.50 10.37
C GLY A 44 -41.81 -8.61 11.27
N LEU A 45 -40.49 -8.61 11.45
CA LEU A 45 -39.79 -9.54 12.36
C LEU A 45 -40.17 -9.32 13.84
N ASP A 46 -40.82 -8.19 14.14
CA ASP A 46 -41.34 -7.71 15.41
C ASP A 46 -42.88 -7.82 15.52
N ASP A 47 -43.53 -8.55 14.59
CA ASP A 47 -44.99 -8.65 14.45
C ASP A 47 -45.71 -7.31 14.15
N GLU A 48 -44.98 -6.22 13.94
CA GLU A 48 -45.54 -4.95 13.46
C GLU A 48 -45.76 -4.99 11.95
N ALA A 49 -46.91 -4.50 11.48
CA ALA A 49 -47.20 -4.44 10.04
C ALA A 49 -46.25 -3.46 9.34
N ARG A 50 -45.50 -3.95 8.34
CA ARG A 50 -44.58 -3.15 7.52
C ARG A 50 -45.06 -3.11 6.08
N GLU A 51 -44.98 -1.93 5.47
CA GLU A 51 -45.30 -1.77 4.05
C GLU A 51 -44.24 -2.52 3.21
N LEU A 52 -44.70 -3.49 2.40
CA LEU A 52 -43.88 -4.23 1.47
C LEU A 52 -43.56 -3.35 0.26
N GLY A 53 -42.27 -3.15 0.01
CA GLY A 53 -41.81 -2.35 -1.13
C GLY A 53 -42.24 -2.94 -2.48
N HIS A 54 -42.65 -2.07 -3.39
CA HIS A 54 -43.02 -2.47 -4.75
C HIS A 54 -41.79 -2.73 -5.64
N VAL A 55 -41.99 -3.51 -6.71
CA VAL A 55 -40.99 -3.75 -7.75
C VAL A 55 -41.22 -2.78 -8.92
N ASP A 56 -40.21 -1.96 -9.25
CA ASP A 56 -40.21 -1.15 -10.49
C ASP A 56 -39.66 -2.00 -11.65
N LEU A 57 -40.52 -2.43 -12.56
CA LEU A 57 -40.15 -3.27 -13.69
C LEU A 57 -39.12 -2.65 -14.62
N ARG A 58 -39.10 -1.32 -14.75
CA ARG A 58 -38.12 -0.63 -15.61
C ARG A 58 -36.73 -0.68 -14.99
N LYS A 59 -36.64 -0.80 -13.66
CA LYS A 59 -35.38 -0.97 -12.94
C LYS A 59 -34.99 -2.43 -12.80
N TYR A 60 -35.95 -3.32 -12.55
CA TYR A 60 -35.73 -4.78 -12.52
C TYR A 60 -35.20 -5.30 -13.85
N GLY A 61 -35.86 -4.98 -14.97
CA GLY A 61 -35.43 -5.40 -16.31
C GLY A 61 -34.08 -4.81 -16.76
N LYS A 62 -33.59 -3.81 -16.02
CA LYS A 62 -32.27 -3.21 -16.21
C LYS A 62 -31.15 -3.94 -15.46
N GLY A 63 -31.50 -4.80 -14.51
CA GLY A 63 -30.62 -5.60 -13.68
C GLY A 63 -30.10 -6.85 -14.37
N ILE A 64 -29.09 -7.50 -13.78
CA ILE A 64 -28.52 -8.72 -14.36
C ILE A 64 -29.43 -9.95 -14.26
N HIS A 65 -30.40 -9.89 -13.34
CA HIS A 65 -31.43 -10.90 -13.16
C HIS A 65 -32.75 -10.52 -13.85
N GLY A 66 -32.78 -9.46 -14.67
CA GLY A 66 -34.00 -8.92 -15.27
C GLY A 66 -34.80 -9.89 -16.14
N ASP A 67 -34.14 -10.94 -16.64
CA ASP A 67 -34.76 -12.00 -17.46
C ASP A 67 -35.22 -13.22 -16.63
N MET A 68 -34.95 -13.25 -15.31
CA MET A 68 -35.32 -14.36 -14.44
C MET A 68 -36.80 -14.31 -14.06
N GLN A 69 -37.37 -15.49 -13.77
CA GLN A 69 -38.69 -15.56 -13.15
C GLN A 69 -38.59 -15.24 -11.65
N CYS A 70 -39.58 -14.57 -11.07
CA CYS A 70 -39.63 -14.21 -9.65
C CYS A 70 -39.47 -15.44 -8.77
N VAL A 71 -40.10 -16.56 -9.15
CA VAL A 71 -40.01 -17.85 -8.44
C VAL A 71 -38.64 -18.52 -8.51
N ALA A 72 -37.72 -18.05 -9.35
CA ALA A 72 -36.33 -18.50 -9.32
C ALA A 72 -35.57 -17.97 -8.09
N CYS A 73 -36.01 -16.82 -7.55
CA CYS A 73 -35.49 -16.23 -6.31
C CYS A 73 -36.47 -16.37 -5.13
N HIS A 74 -37.77 -16.55 -5.38
CA HIS A 74 -38.78 -16.84 -4.37
C HIS A 74 -39.20 -18.30 -4.43
N THR A 75 -38.23 -19.19 -4.26
CA THR A 75 -38.43 -20.65 -4.41
C THR A 75 -39.37 -21.24 -3.37
N GLU A 76 -39.58 -20.53 -2.26
CA GLU A 76 -40.50 -20.90 -1.19
C GLU A 76 -41.96 -20.60 -1.54
N ILE A 77 -42.25 -19.73 -2.50
CA ILE A 77 -43.63 -19.33 -2.84
C ILE A 77 -44.25 -20.37 -3.78
N VAL A 78 -45.41 -20.90 -3.40
CA VAL A 78 -46.10 -21.96 -4.18
C VAL A 78 -47.45 -21.54 -4.76
N ASP A 79 -47.89 -20.30 -4.54
CA ASP A 79 -49.08 -19.74 -5.17
C ASP A 79 -48.95 -18.24 -5.44
N SER A 80 -49.95 -17.68 -6.13
CA SER A 80 -50.06 -16.26 -6.49
C SER A 80 -51.19 -15.55 -5.72
N GLN A 81 -51.53 -16.05 -4.54
CA GLN A 81 -52.62 -15.51 -3.70
C GLN A 81 -52.10 -14.55 -2.64
N ALA A 82 -52.94 -13.61 -2.19
CA ALA A 82 -52.58 -12.72 -1.09
C ALA A 82 -52.30 -13.55 0.18
N GLY A 83 -51.17 -13.26 0.86
CA GLY A 83 -50.70 -14.06 1.99
C GLY A 83 -49.98 -15.36 1.59
N HIS A 84 -49.43 -15.42 0.36
CA HIS A 84 -48.65 -16.48 -0.27
C HIS A 84 -48.36 -17.70 0.61
N ARG A 85 -48.81 -18.89 0.17
CA ARG A 85 -48.41 -20.13 0.83
C ARG A 85 -46.92 -20.38 0.60
N LYS A 86 -46.22 -20.70 1.69
CA LYS A 86 -44.80 -21.08 1.67
C LYS A 86 -44.65 -22.60 1.70
N ALA A 87 -43.79 -23.14 0.84
CA ALA A 87 -43.42 -24.54 0.86
C ALA A 87 -42.72 -24.89 2.19
N ALA A 88 -43.20 -25.93 2.87
CA ALA A 88 -42.61 -26.40 4.10
C ALA A 88 -41.19 -26.93 3.86
N GLY A 89 -40.21 -26.46 4.64
CA GLY A 89 -38.82 -26.92 4.57
C GLY A 89 -37.99 -26.35 3.41
N VAL A 90 -38.54 -25.43 2.61
CA VAL A 90 -37.79 -24.72 1.56
C VAL A 90 -37.30 -23.39 2.11
N ALA A 91 -35.99 -23.26 2.29
CA ALA A 91 -35.37 -21.99 2.64
C ALA A 91 -35.32 -21.07 1.41
N PRO A 92 -35.41 -19.74 1.59
CA PRO A 92 -35.20 -18.80 0.50
C PRO A 92 -33.76 -18.94 -0.04
N PRO A 93 -33.56 -18.75 -1.35
CA PRO A 93 -32.25 -18.93 -1.97
C PRO A 93 -31.28 -17.85 -1.48
N ASN A 94 -30.08 -18.29 -1.11
CA ASN A 94 -28.99 -17.42 -0.71
C ASN A 94 -28.11 -17.08 -1.92
N CYS A 95 -27.70 -15.81 -2.04
CA CYS A 95 -26.90 -15.34 -3.17
C CYS A 95 -25.62 -16.18 -3.37
N ILE A 96 -24.95 -16.53 -2.27
CA ILE A 96 -23.69 -17.27 -2.29
C ILE A 96 -23.91 -18.70 -2.77
N SER A 97 -24.82 -19.45 -2.13
CA SER A 97 -25.04 -20.86 -2.47
C SER A 97 -25.59 -21.03 -3.88
N CYS A 98 -26.46 -20.12 -4.33
CA CYS A 98 -27.00 -20.12 -5.69
C CYS A 98 -25.89 -19.91 -6.73
N HIS A 99 -25.07 -18.85 -6.59
CA HIS A 99 -24.01 -18.56 -7.56
C HIS A 99 -22.91 -19.63 -7.56
N GLU A 100 -22.58 -20.23 -6.42
CA GLU A 100 -21.63 -21.34 -6.35
C GLU A 100 -22.16 -22.60 -7.06
N ALA A 101 -23.42 -22.99 -6.80
CA ALA A 101 -24.03 -24.15 -7.45
C ALA A 101 -24.13 -23.97 -8.98
N LEU A 102 -24.50 -22.78 -9.42
CA LEU A 102 -24.52 -22.44 -10.86
C LEU A 102 -23.12 -22.51 -11.46
N TRP A 103 -22.09 -22.04 -10.75
CA TRP A 103 -20.72 -22.08 -11.24
C TRP A 103 -20.16 -23.50 -11.33
N GLU A 104 -20.47 -24.37 -10.37
CA GLU A 104 -20.12 -25.79 -10.46
C GLU A 104 -20.76 -26.46 -11.68
N THR A 105 -22.00 -26.10 -12.01
CA THR A 105 -22.70 -26.60 -13.20
C THR A 105 -22.02 -26.12 -14.48
N VAL A 106 -21.75 -24.82 -14.58
CA VAL A 106 -21.02 -24.22 -15.72
C VAL A 106 -19.65 -24.86 -15.93
N LYS A 107 -18.92 -25.18 -14.85
CA LYS A 107 -17.62 -25.87 -14.92
C LYS A 107 -17.76 -27.29 -15.48
N LYS A 108 -18.77 -28.04 -15.05
CA LYS A 108 -19.04 -29.41 -15.54
C LYS A 108 -19.41 -29.42 -17.02
N GLU A 109 -20.13 -28.40 -17.47
CA GLU A 109 -20.58 -28.26 -18.86
C GLU A 109 -19.52 -27.65 -19.80
N GLY A 110 -18.37 -27.20 -19.26
CA GLY A 110 -17.30 -26.59 -20.07
C GLY A 110 -17.60 -25.17 -20.56
N LEU A 111 -18.59 -24.49 -19.97
CA LEU A 111 -19.09 -23.17 -20.42
C LEU A 111 -18.44 -21.98 -19.70
N THR A 112 -17.25 -22.18 -19.10
CA THR A 112 -16.61 -21.18 -18.23
C THR A 112 -16.26 -19.88 -18.94
N GLN A 113 -15.95 -19.92 -20.24
CA GLN A 113 -15.69 -18.73 -21.06
C GLN A 113 -16.98 -17.97 -21.39
N GLU A 114 -18.03 -18.68 -21.79
CA GLU A 114 -19.33 -18.08 -22.15
C GLU A 114 -20.04 -17.46 -20.95
N LYS A 115 -19.83 -18.04 -19.76
CA LYS A 115 -20.39 -17.57 -18.48
C LYS A 115 -19.32 -16.97 -17.56
N ALA A 116 -18.28 -16.35 -18.11
CA ALA A 116 -17.17 -15.78 -17.35
C ALA A 116 -17.61 -14.83 -16.22
N ARG A 117 -18.68 -14.06 -16.43
CA ARG A 117 -19.25 -13.15 -15.41
C ARG A 117 -19.72 -13.88 -14.15
N LEU A 118 -20.20 -15.12 -14.26
CA LEU A 118 -20.58 -15.92 -13.10
C LEU A 118 -19.34 -16.33 -12.29
N GLY A 119 -18.22 -16.61 -12.96
CA GLY A 119 -16.93 -16.84 -12.32
C GLY A 119 -16.47 -15.62 -11.51
N GLU A 120 -16.56 -14.41 -12.08
CA GLU A 120 -16.23 -13.17 -11.35
C GLU A 120 -17.10 -12.99 -10.09
N VAL A 121 -18.38 -13.37 -10.13
CA VAL A 121 -19.27 -13.29 -8.96
C VAL A 121 -18.82 -14.27 -7.88
N VAL A 122 -18.45 -15.51 -8.22
CA VAL A 122 -17.95 -16.48 -7.24
C VAL A 122 -16.60 -16.05 -6.66
N GLU A 123 -15.73 -15.41 -7.45
CA GLU A 123 -14.51 -14.78 -6.95
C GLU A 123 -14.81 -13.65 -5.96
N ASN A 124 -15.78 -12.79 -6.27
CA ASN A 124 -16.24 -11.74 -5.34
C ASN A 124 -16.84 -12.33 -4.06
N VAL A 125 -17.57 -13.43 -4.13
CA VAL A 125 -18.09 -14.18 -2.97
C VAL A 125 -16.94 -14.69 -2.10
N ALA A 126 -15.91 -15.27 -2.71
CA ALA A 126 -14.73 -15.75 -1.99
C ALA A 126 -13.96 -14.60 -1.33
N ALA A 127 -13.85 -13.44 -2.00
CA ALA A 127 -13.28 -12.23 -1.41
C ALA A 127 -14.12 -11.71 -0.25
N TYR A 128 -15.45 -11.65 -0.43
CA TYR A 128 -16.42 -11.20 0.58
C TYR A 128 -16.32 -11.99 1.86
N ARG A 129 -16.25 -13.33 1.78
CA ARG A 129 -16.10 -14.21 2.97
C ARG A 129 -14.89 -13.86 3.84
N ASN A 130 -13.83 -13.31 3.25
CA ASN A 130 -12.62 -12.90 3.97
C ASN A 130 -12.64 -11.41 4.40
N SER A 131 -13.67 -10.67 4.01
CA SER A 131 -13.81 -9.25 4.32
C SER A 131 -14.23 -9.00 5.76
N PHE A 132 -14.12 -7.74 6.18
CA PHE A 132 -14.64 -7.28 7.46
C PHE A 132 -16.17 -7.34 7.52
N HIS A 133 -16.86 -7.17 6.39
CA HIS A 133 -18.31 -7.16 6.30
C HIS A 133 -18.95 -8.55 6.47
N ALA A 134 -18.24 -9.62 6.13
CA ALA A 134 -18.71 -10.99 6.32
C ALA A 134 -18.58 -11.49 7.77
N ARG A 135 -17.99 -10.70 8.67
CA ARG A 135 -17.90 -11.08 10.09
C ARG A 135 -19.29 -11.02 10.73
N PRO A 136 -19.54 -11.82 11.79
CA PRO A 136 -20.79 -11.73 12.54
C PRO A 136 -21.05 -10.31 13.01
N ASP A 137 -22.31 -9.90 12.90
CA ASP A 137 -22.76 -8.64 13.43
C ASP A 137 -22.69 -8.63 14.96
N THR A 138 -22.49 -7.44 15.53
CA THR A 138 -22.31 -7.30 16.98
C THR A 138 -23.64 -7.42 17.73
N ASP A 139 -24.73 -6.93 17.13
CA ASP A 139 -26.06 -6.91 17.74
C ASP A 139 -26.85 -8.17 17.36
N ASN A 140 -26.60 -8.74 16.17
CA ASN A 140 -27.17 -10.01 15.73
C ASN A 140 -26.10 -10.97 15.18
N PRO A 141 -25.52 -11.86 16.01
CA PRO A 141 -24.47 -12.80 15.59
C PRO A 141 -24.89 -13.79 14.50
N GLU A 142 -26.19 -13.96 14.24
CA GLU A 142 -26.70 -14.88 13.21
C GLU A 142 -26.60 -14.30 11.79
N ARG A 143 -26.32 -12.99 11.66
CA ARG A 143 -26.12 -12.33 10.36
C ARG A 143 -24.72 -11.71 10.26
N PRO A 144 -24.17 -11.56 9.04
CA PRO A 144 -22.95 -10.78 8.84
C PRO A 144 -23.21 -9.28 9.06
N LYS A 145 -22.15 -8.49 9.26
CA LYS A 145 -22.23 -7.03 9.41
C LYS A 145 -22.90 -6.32 8.23
N ALA A 146 -22.60 -6.77 7.01
CA ALA A 146 -23.32 -6.38 5.81
C ALA A 146 -23.37 -7.57 4.85
N PHE A 147 -24.55 -7.90 4.35
CA PHE A 147 -24.76 -8.94 3.33
C PHE A 147 -24.96 -8.33 1.94
N CYS A 148 -25.08 -9.17 0.91
CA CYS A 148 -25.10 -8.73 -0.48
C CYS A 148 -26.20 -7.70 -0.76
N GLU A 149 -27.40 -7.89 -0.18
CA GLU A 149 -28.54 -6.98 -0.35
C GLU A 149 -28.37 -5.61 0.29
N ASP A 150 -27.47 -5.48 1.27
CA ASP A 150 -27.25 -4.19 1.95
C ASP A 150 -26.53 -3.20 1.03
N CYS A 151 -25.76 -3.72 0.06
CA CYS A 151 -25.05 -2.90 -0.94
C CYS A 151 -25.66 -3.03 -2.35
N HIS A 152 -26.22 -4.18 -2.70
CA HIS A 152 -26.85 -4.41 -4.00
C HIS A 152 -28.35 -4.61 -3.82
N SER A 153 -29.17 -3.74 -4.40
CA SER A 153 -30.62 -3.95 -4.38
C SER A 153 -31.00 -5.33 -4.93
N SER A 154 -31.72 -6.13 -4.13
CA SER A 154 -32.12 -7.50 -4.50
C SER A 154 -33.02 -7.56 -5.73
N HIS A 155 -33.85 -6.53 -5.95
CA HIS A 155 -34.75 -6.45 -7.10
C HIS A 155 -34.18 -5.64 -8.27
N GLU A 156 -33.21 -4.76 -8.07
CA GLU A 156 -32.63 -4.01 -9.20
C GLU A 156 -31.32 -4.62 -9.72
N PHE A 157 -30.52 -5.21 -8.83
CA PHE A 157 -29.16 -5.75 -9.04
C PHE A 157 -28.47 -5.21 -10.30
N ASN A 158 -28.30 -3.90 -10.32
CA ASN A 158 -27.91 -3.15 -11.50
C ASN A 158 -26.43 -2.83 -11.43
N VAL A 159 -25.59 -3.85 -11.62
CA VAL A 159 -24.14 -3.67 -11.77
C VAL A 159 -23.80 -3.66 -13.26
N PRO A 160 -23.47 -2.50 -13.87
CA PRO A 160 -23.18 -2.44 -15.29
C PRO A 160 -21.84 -3.11 -15.64
N PRO A 161 -21.68 -3.65 -16.87
CA PRO A 161 -20.40 -4.20 -17.32
C PRO A 161 -19.28 -3.16 -17.29
N LYS A 162 -18.05 -3.61 -16.96
CA LYS A 162 -16.85 -2.76 -16.96
C LYS A 162 -16.65 -2.12 -18.35
N GLY A 163 -16.14 -0.88 -18.38
CA GLY A 163 -15.88 -0.15 -19.63
C GLY A 163 -17.10 0.50 -20.29
N THR A 164 -18.31 0.37 -19.72
CA THR A 164 -19.51 1.02 -20.25
C THR A 164 -19.73 2.41 -19.64
N ALA A 165 -20.32 3.34 -20.39
CA ALA A 165 -20.71 4.66 -19.86
C ALA A 165 -21.67 4.56 -18.65
N ARG A 166 -22.50 3.49 -18.62
CA ARG A 166 -23.37 3.18 -17.49
C ARG A 166 -22.60 2.80 -16.24
N ARG A 167 -21.48 2.08 -16.37
CA ARG A 167 -20.59 1.75 -15.23
C ARG A 167 -19.96 3.00 -14.64
N THR A 168 -19.60 3.94 -15.48
CA THR A 168 -19.08 5.25 -15.10
C THR A 168 -20.11 6.09 -14.35
N ALA A 169 -21.38 6.08 -14.78
CA ALA A 169 -22.45 6.75 -14.03
C ALA A 169 -22.68 6.07 -12.66
N TRP A 170 -22.74 4.74 -12.64
CA TRP A 170 -22.89 3.93 -11.42
C TRP A 170 -21.76 4.16 -10.41
N HIS A 171 -20.52 4.45 -10.87
CA HIS A 171 -19.39 4.79 -9.99
C HIS A 171 -19.74 5.95 -9.05
N LYS A 172 -20.47 6.95 -9.53
CA LYS A 172 -20.83 8.14 -8.74
C LYS A 172 -21.85 7.86 -7.63
N GLU A 173 -22.58 6.75 -7.74
CA GLU A 173 -23.60 6.33 -6.75
C GLU A 173 -22.98 5.52 -5.60
N ILE A 174 -21.71 5.12 -5.72
CA ILE A 174 -21.00 4.31 -4.71
C ILE A 174 -20.92 5.00 -3.34
N PRO A 175 -20.58 6.31 -3.23
CA PRO A 175 -20.57 7.00 -1.94
C PRO A 175 -21.90 6.89 -1.19
N GLU A 176 -23.02 7.10 -1.87
CA GLU A 176 -24.35 6.95 -1.26
C GLU A 176 -24.61 5.51 -0.83
N THR A 177 -24.21 4.53 -1.65
CA THR A 177 -24.39 3.10 -1.33
C THR A 177 -23.66 2.70 -0.05
N CYS A 178 -22.44 3.18 0.16
CA CYS A 178 -21.67 2.89 1.37
C CYS A 178 -22.13 3.74 2.57
N GLY A 179 -22.45 4.99 2.32
CA GLY A 179 -22.61 6.01 3.34
C GLY A 179 -24.01 6.15 3.92
N ALA A 180 -25.05 6.05 3.09
CA ALA A 180 -26.39 6.52 3.44
C ALA A 180 -27.09 5.75 4.58
N LYS A 181 -26.59 4.56 4.94
CA LYS A 181 -27.18 3.70 5.98
C LYS A 181 -26.22 3.30 7.10
N CYS A 182 -24.91 3.32 6.86
CA CYS A 182 -23.95 2.69 7.77
C CYS A 182 -22.68 3.52 8.01
N HIS A 183 -22.25 4.31 7.02
CA HIS A 183 -21.02 5.10 7.09
C HIS A 183 -21.30 6.60 6.89
N GLU A 184 -22.33 7.10 7.58
CA GLU A 184 -22.84 8.48 7.44
C GLU A 184 -21.75 9.52 7.72
N ASP A 185 -21.02 9.36 8.82
CA ASP A 185 -19.89 10.25 9.18
C ASP A 185 -18.82 10.30 8.07
N GLN A 186 -18.48 9.14 7.51
CA GLN A 186 -17.47 9.07 6.44
C GLN A 186 -17.99 9.66 5.13
N LEU A 187 -19.30 9.54 4.86
CA LEU A 187 -19.95 10.15 3.70
C LEU A 187 -19.96 11.67 3.83
N GLU A 188 -20.27 12.20 5.01
CA GLU A 188 -20.23 13.64 5.28
C GLU A 188 -18.82 14.20 5.10
N ASP A 189 -17.82 13.56 5.71
CA ASP A 189 -16.40 13.94 5.56
C ASP A 189 -15.95 13.86 4.10
N TYR A 190 -16.32 12.79 3.39
CA TYR A 190 -15.98 12.60 1.98
C TYR A 190 -16.64 13.66 1.10
N ALA A 191 -17.93 13.96 1.28
CA ALA A 191 -18.64 14.97 0.51
C ALA A 191 -18.01 16.36 0.66
N ALA A 192 -17.47 16.66 1.85
CA ALA A 192 -16.76 17.91 2.12
C ALA A 192 -15.27 17.92 1.68
N SER A 193 -14.80 16.84 1.06
CA SER A 193 -13.42 16.67 0.59
C SER A 193 -13.25 17.08 -0.88
N ILE A 194 -12.01 17.29 -1.31
CA ILE A 194 -11.68 17.61 -2.70
C ILE A 194 -12.03 16.47 -3.66
N HIS A 195 -11.99 15.21 -3.19
CA HIS A 195 -12.44 14.07 -4.00
C HIS A 195 -13.97 14.02 -4.10
N GLY A 196 -14.68 14.27 -2.99
CA GLY A 196 -16.13 14.34 -2.97
C GLY A 196 -16.67 15.48 -3.83
N GLU A 197 -16.14 16.69 -3.67
CA GLU A 197 -16.47 17.85 -4.51
C GLU A 197 -16.22 17.54 -6.01
N ALA A 198 -15.11 16.86 -6.33
CA ALA A 198 -14.84 16.46 -7.70
C ALA A 198 -15.87 15.46 -8.24
N VAL A 199 -16.30 14.46 -7.48
CA VAL A 199 -17.26 13.44 -7.94
C VAL A 199 -18.71 13.93 -7.91
N LEU A 200 -19.15 14.50 -6.78
CA LEU A 200 -20.53 14.86 -6.50
C LEU A 200 -20.93 16.15 -7.19
N ASP A 201 -20.10 17.20 -7.09
CA ASP A 201 -20.46 18.53 -7.60
C ASP A 201 -20.02 18.70 -9.06
N ASN A 202 -18.79 18.29 -9.37
CA ASN A 202 -18.21 18.46 -10.70
C ASN A 202 -18.42 17.25 -11.63
N GLY A 203 -18.94 16.14 -11.11
CA GLY A 203 -19.20 14.96 -11.90
C GLY A 203 -17.95 14.28 -12.48
N ASN A 204 -16.76 14.54 -11.91
CA ASN A 204 -15.48 14.00 -12.34
C ASN A 204 -15.33 12.53 -11.94
N ILE A 205 -15.52 11.65 -12.91
CA ILE A 205 -15.44 10.20 -12.78
C ILE A 205 -14.04 9.64 -12.54
N LYS A 206 -13.00 10.48 -12.66
CA LYS A 206 -11.61 10.09 -12.41
C LYS A 206 -11.19 10.34 -10.96
N ALA A 207 -12.00 11.10 -10.21
CA ALA A 207 -11.77 11.31 -8.80
C ALA A 207 -12.19 10.06 -8.00
N ALA A 208 -11.50 9.83 -6.89
CA ALA A 208 -11.67 8.62 -6.10
C ALA A 208 -13.01 8.62 -5.35
N VAL A 209 -13.67 7.46 -5.33
CA VAL A 209 -14.76 7.12 -4.40
C VAL A 209 -14.30 6.03 -3.42
N CYS A 210 -15.19 5.59 -2.54
CA CYS A 210 -14.92 4.59 -1.50
C CYS A 210 -14.17 3.36 -2.04
N THR A 211 -14.58 2.84 -3.21
CA THR A 211 -14.03 1.61 -3.80
C THR A 211 -12.70 1.78 -4.56
N ASP A 212 -12.22 3.02 -4.73
CA ASP A 212 -10.90 3.27 -5.30
C ASP A 212 -9.80 3.16 -4.23
N CYS A 213 -10.16 3.45 -2.97
CA CYS A 213 -9.27 3.31 -1.81
C CYS A 213 -9.48 1.99 -1.04
N HIS A 214 -10.73 1.53 -0.96
CA HIS A 214 -11.13 0.27 -0.31
C HIS A 214 -11.57 -0.75 -1.36
N SER A 215 -11.45 -2.05 -1.09
CA SER A 215 -12.01 -3.06 -1.99
C SER A 215 -13.53 -3.18 -1.79
N ALA A 216 -14.32 -3.22 -2.87
CA ALA A 216 -15.78 -3.39 -2.78
C ALA A 216 -16.22 -4.70 -2.11
N HIS A 217 -15.50 -5.80 -2.39
CA HIS A 217 -15.82 -7.14 -1.85
C HIS A 217 -14.74 -7.68 -0.92
N SER A 218 -13.61 -7.01 -0.74
CA SER A 218 -12.55 -7.44 0.19
C SER A 218 -12.20 -6.33 1.18
N VAL A 219 -13.22 -5.60 1.66
CA VAL A 219 -13.04 -4.52 2.66
C VAL A 219 -12.26 -5.06 3.85
N ALA A 220 -11.06 -4.54 4.09
CA ALA A 220 -10.19 -4.97 5.18
C ALA A 220 -10.36 -4.07 6.42
N ASN A 221 -9.95 -4.59 7.58
CA ASN A 221 -9.90 -3.78 8.80
C ASN A 221 -8.77 -2.75 8.70
N THR A 222 -9.14 -1.47 8.78
CA THR A 222 -8.24 -0.31 8.64
C THR A 222 -7.16 -0.22 9.73
N SER A 223 -7.37 -0.88 10.87
CA SER A 223 -6.41 -0.91 11.98
C SER A 223 -5.25 -1.89 11.77
N THR A 224 -5.37 -2.81 10.80
CA THR A 224 -4.34 -3.83 10.52
C THR A 224 -3.11 -3.24 9.87
N ASP A 225 -1.95 -3.82 10.15
CA ASP A 225 -0.69 -3.38 9.53
C ASP A 225 -0.67 -3.61 8.02
N SER A 226 -1.27 -4.71 7.54
CA SER A 226 -1.40 -4.99 6.11
C SER A 226 -2.17 -3.89 5.37
N PHE A 227 -3.30 -3.43 5.92
CA PHE A 227 -4.05 -2.32 5.33
C PHE A 227 -3.24 -1.03 5.36
N LYS A 228 -2.63 -0.70 6.50
CA LYS A 228 -1.83 0.52 6.68
C LYS A 228 -0.66 0.62 5.70
N LEU A 229 -0.01 -0.51 5.39
CA LEU A 229 1.08 -0.57 4.40
C LEU A 229 0.53 -0.50 2.97
N ALA A 230 -0.57 -1.19 2.68
CA ALA A 230 -1.17 -1.18 1.34
C ALA A 230 -1.73 0.21 0.96
N ASN A 231 -2.34 0.92 1.91
CA ASN A 231 -3.00 2.21 1.70
C ASN A 231 -2.08 3.27 1.07
N VAL A 232 -0.80 3.28 1.46
CA VAL A 232 0.21 4.19 0.88
C VAL A 232 0.32 4.01 -0.63
N ASN A 233 0.36 2.76 -1.10
CA ASN A 233 0.45 2.45 -2.52
C ASN A 233 -0.87 2.72 -3.25
N THR A 234 -2.01 2.59 -2.57
CA THR A 234 -3.32 2.89 -3.16
C THR A 234 -3.43 4.33 -3.63
N CYS A 235 -2.91 5.29 -2.86
CA CYS A 235 -2.83 6.69 -3.29
C CYS A 235 -2.03 6.85 -4.58
N GLY A 236 -0.93 6.10 -4.72
CA GLY A 236 -0.03 6.15 -5.88
C GLY A 236 -0.59 5.53 -7.17
N ASN A 237 -1.75 4.88 -7.13
CA ASN A 237 -2.44 4.47 -8.36
C ASN A 237 -2.79 5.70 -9.23
N CYS A 238 -3.10 6.82 -8.57
CA CYS A 238 -3.37 8.11 -9.20
C CYS A 238 -2.25 9.15 -8.94
N HIS A 239 -1.72 9.22 -7.72
CA HIS A 239 -0.70 10.20 -7.28
C HIS A 239 0.73 9.64 -7.35
N LYS A 240 1.17 9.34 -8.57
CA LYS A 240 2.45 8.61 -8.80
C LYS A 240 3.68 9.43 -8.40
N GLU A 241 3.68 10.71 -8.70
CA GLU A 241 4.82 11.60 -8.43
C GLU A 241 4.94 11.90 -6.93
N GLU A 242 3.81 12.09 -6.26
CA GLU A 242 3.73 12.28 -4.82
C GLU A 242 4.13 11.02 -4.07
N LEU A 243 3.73 9.84 -4.56
CA LEU A 243 4.19 8.57 -3.99
C LEU A 243 5.70 8.43 -4.12
N ALA A 244 6.27 8.69 -5.31
CA ALA A 244 7.72 8.59 -5.54
C ALA A 244 8.50 9.50 -4.59
N SER A 245 8.12 10.77 -4.52
CA SER A 245 8.77 11.75 -3.62
C SER A 245 8.55 11.41 -2.14
N TYR A 246 7.37 10.91 -1.75
CA TYR A 246 7.14 10.44 -0.38
C TYR A 246 8.03 9.24 -0.03
N THR A 247 8.19 8.28 -0.94
CA THR A 247 9.02 7.08 -0.72
C THR A 247 10.50 7.39 -0.55
N ASP A 248 10.96 8.53 -1.08
CA ASP A 248 12.32 9.03 -0.90
C ASP A 248 12.54 9.67 0.49
N THR A 249 11.46 9.99 1.21
CA THR A 249 11.57 10.54 2.57
C THR A 249 11.81 9.43 3.60
N TYR A 250 12.33 9.81 4.77
CA TYR A 250 12.45 8.88 5.90
C TYR A 250 11.13 8.18 6.23
N HIS A 251 9.99 8.90 6.20
CA HIS A 251 8.68 8.32 6.48
C HIS A 251 8.32 7.21 5.48
N GLY A 252 8.56 7.44 4.19
CA GLY A 252 8.29 6.47 3.14
C GLY A 252 9.28 5.30 3.11
N GLN A 253 10.57 5.55 3.35
CA GLN A 253 11.60 4.50 3.43
C GLN A 253 11.29 3.49 4.53
N VAL A 254 10.98 3.94 5.75
CA VAL A 254 10.66 3.02 6.85
C VAL A 254 9.30 2.33 6.66
N ASN A 255 8.34 3.01 6.03
CA ASN A 255 7.06 2.40 5.66
C ASN A 255 7.28 1.24 4.68
N ARG A 256 8.13 1.45 3.67
CA ARG A 256 8.50 0.44 2.68
C ARG A 256 9.18 -0.78 3.29
N LEU A 257 9.95 -0.58 4.37
CA LEU A 257 10.53 -1.68 5.15
C LEU A 257 9.51 -2.39 6.08
N GLY A 258 8.23 -2.00 6.03
CA GLY A 258 7.14 -2.63 6.77
C GLY A 258 6.81 -1.96 8.11
N TYR A 259 7.29 -0.74 8.37
CA TYR A 259 6.99 -0.03 9.62
C TYR A 259 5.69 0.79 9.50
N THR A 260 4.67 0.45 10.29
CA THR A 260 3.37 1.12 10.25
C THR A 260 3.23 2.29 11.21
N TYR A 261 4.19 2.45 12.13
CA TYR A 261 4.25 3.56 13.08
C TYR A 261 5.10 4.72 12.52
N THR A 262 4.68 5.22 11.37
CA THR A 262 5.28 6.32 10.62
C THR A 262 4.17 7.08 9.90
N ALA A 263 4.40 8.35 9.55
CA ALA A 263 3.39 9.13 8.85
C ALA A 263 3.19 8.58 7.42
N ARG A 264 1.94 8.34 7.05
CA ARG A 264 1.49 8.00 5.69
C ARG A 264 0.72 9.18 5.09
N CYS A 265 0.29 9.01 3.84
CA CYS A 265 -0.52 9.99 3.10
C CYS A 265 -1.69 10.52 3.96
N VAL A 266 -2.51 9.63 4.51
CA VAL A 266 -3.70 9.97 5.30
C VAL A 266 -3.40 10.60 6.67
N ASP A 267 -2.23 10.32 7.25
CA ASP A 267 -1.84 10.90 8.54
C ASP A 267 -1.53 12.40 8.39
N CYS A 268 -1.10 12.82 7.19
CA CYS A 268 -0.90 14.22 6.83
C CYS A 268 -2.13 14.86 6.19
N HIS A 269 -2.77 14.20 5.21
CA HIS A 269 -3.81 14.78 4.35
C HIS A 269 -5.25 14.57 4.84
N ASP A 270 -5.48 13.77 5.89
CA ASP A 270 -6.78 13.17 6.25
C ASP A 270 -7.15 11.95 5.39
N SER A 271 -8.12 11.14 5.83
CA SER A 271 -8.53 9.91 5.14
C SER A 271 -9.75 10.12 4.25
N HIS A 272 -10.85 10.67 4.79
CA HIS A 272 -12.07 10.96 4.05
C HIS A 272 -12.22 12.46 3.77
N GLY A 273 -11.86 13.33 4.72
CA GLY A 273 -11.94 14.80 4.60
C GLY A 273 -10.72 15.48 3.97
N ILE A 274 -10.16 14.89 2.90
CA ILE A 274 -8.96 15.42 2.23
C ILE A 274 -9.27 16.78 1.59
N ARG A 275 -8.47 17.80 1.89
CA ARG A 275 -8.65 19.17 1.38
C ARG A 275 -7.43 19.64 0.59
N ALA A 276 -7.64 20.60 -0.30
CA ALA A 276 -6.57 21.27 -1.03
C ALA A 276 -5.54 21.89 -0.08
N VAL A 277 -4.28 22.00 -0.51
CA VAL A 277 -3.16 22.42 0.37
C VAL A 277 -3.29 23.88 0.81
N ASP A 278 -3.94 24.71 0.00
CA ASP A 278 -4.23 26.12 0.23
C ASP A 278 -5.52 26.37 1.03
N ASP A 279 -6.37 25.35 1.23
CA ASP A 279 -7.54 25.46 2.10
C ASP A 279 -7.09 25.69 3.56
N PRO A 280 -7.53 26.77 4.24
CA PRO A 280 -7.21 27.03 5.64
C PRO A 280 -7.61 25.92 6.62
N LYS A 281 -8.57 25.06 6.26
CA LYS A 281 -9.00 23.88 7.04
C LYS A 281 -8.15 22.65 6.76
N SER A 282 -7.30 22.67 5.73
CA SER A 282 -6.44 21.54 5.40
C SER A 282 -5.38 21.30 6.47
N ARG A 283 -5.15 20.02 6.80
CA ARG A 283 -4.12 19.60 7.77
C ARG A 283 -2.70 19.90 7.31
N VAL A 284 -2.48 20.01 6.00
CA VAL A 284 -1.17 20.31 5.40
C VAL A 284 -0.99 21.78 5.04
N HIS A 285 -2.01 22.61 5.26
CA HIS A 285 -1.92 24.06 5.11
C HIS A 285 -0.78 24.63 5.97
N ALA A 286 -0.11 25.68 5.48
CA ALA A 286 1.08 26.25 6.13
C ALA A 286 0.87 26.55 7.63
N ASN A 287 -0.30 27.06 7.99
CA ASN A 287 -0.66 27.40 9.38
C ASN A 287 -1.03 26.20 10.26
N ASN A 288 -1.35 25.04 9.66
CA ASN A 288 -1.78 23.84 10.37
C ASN A 288 -0.70 22.75 10.41
N ARG A 289 0.27 22.80 9.49
CA ARG A 289 1.32 21.77 9.33
C ARG A 289 2.03 21.43 10.63
N MET A 290 2.38 22.42 11.44
CA MET A 290 3.02 22.16 12.74
C MET A 290 2.14 21.36 13.70
N LYS A 291 0.84 21.64 13.74
CA LYS A 291 -0.13 20.87 14.54
C LYS A 291 -0.24 19.43 14.05
N THR A 292 -0.07 19.21 12.74
CA THR A 292 -0.04 17.87 12.16
C THR A 292 1.22 17.11 12.57
N CYS A 293 2.39 17.75 12.51
CA CYS A 293 3.66 17.14 12.94
C CYS A 293 3.63 16.74 14.42
N THR A 294 3.12 17.60 15.30
CA THR A 294 3.13 17.39 16.76
C THR A 294 2.23 16.25 17.25
N LYS A 295 1.33 15.73 16.41
CA LYS A 295 0.57 14.50 16.71
C LYS A 295 1.48 13.31 17.00
N CYS A 296 2.62 13.25 16.31
CA CYS A 296 3.63 12.23 16.50
C CYS A 296 4.89 12.81 17.16
N HIS A 297 5.39 13.94 16.66
CA HIS A 297 6.57 14.66 17.16
C HIS A 297 6.26 15.47 18.40
N SER A 298 5.99 14.75 19.49
CA SER A 298 5.91 15.30 20.84
C SER A 298 6.57 14.36 21.85
N ASP A 299 7.14 14.93 22.91
CA ASP A 299 7.76 14.19 24.02
C ASP A 299 6.76 13.28 24.77
N LYS A 300 5.46 13.49 24.55
CA LYS A 300 4.38 12.62 25.05
C LYS A 300 4.37 11.25 24.36
N LYS A 301 5.03 11.10 23.21
CA LYS A 301 5.12 9.83 22.47
C LYS A 301 6.48 9.17 22.75
N PRO A 302 6.50 7.91 23.22
CA PRO A 302 7.75 7.21 23.51
C PRO A 302 8.71 7.20 22.31
N GLY A 303 9.91 7.74 22.51
CA GLY A 303 10.98 7.73 21.51
C GLY A 303 10.84 8.77 20.39
N MET A 304 9.97 9.77 20.55
CA MET A 304 9.85 10.90 19.62
C MET A 304 10.21 12.21 20.30
N HIS A 305 10.87 13.11 19.56
CA HIS A 305 11.18 14.47 20.00
C HIS A 305 10.12 15.46 19.54
N ASP A 306 9.96 16.54 20.30
CA ASP A 306 9.15 17.69 19.93
C ASP A 306 9.55 18.28 18.55
N ALA A 307 8.53 18.56 17.72
CA ALA A 307 8.73 19.25 16.44
C ALA A 307 9.19 20.69 16.67
N THR A 308 10.44 21.00 16.30
CA THR A 308 10.95 22.38 16.32
C THR A 308 10.35 23.19 15.17
N PRO A 309 10.40 24.54 15.19
CA PRO A 309 9.88 25.36 14.09
C PRO A 309 10.46 25.00 12.71
N GLY A 310 11.70 24.49 12.66
CA GLY A 310 12.32 23.99 11.44
C GLY A 310 11.63 22.77 10.84
N PHE A 311 10.85 21.99 11.60
CA PHE A 311 10.09 20.88 11.04
C PHE A 311 9.01 21.34 10.05
N ALA A 312 8.51 22.57 10.17
CA ALA A 312 7.54 23.12 9.23
C ALA A 312 8.11 23.24 7.81
N SER A 313 9.43 23.40 7.67
CA SER A 313 10.10 23.50 6.37
C SER A 313 10.46 22.15 5.76
N PHE A 314 10.23 21.04 6.48
CA PHE A 314 10.34 19.71 5.90
C PHE A 314 9.41 19.60 4.70
N GLY A 315 9.94 19.18 3.56
CA GLY A 315 9.19 18.98 2.32
C GLY A 315 8.88 17.50 2.12
N PRO A 316 7.68 16.99 2.48
CA PRO A 316 7.36 15.56 2.38
C PRO A 316 7.26 15.05 0.94
N HIS A 317 7.23 15.95 -0.03
CA HIS A 317 7.20 15.69 -1.47
C HIS A 317 8.33 16.41 -2.23
N ALA A 318 9.36 16.90 -1.51
CA ALA A 318 10.51 17.51 -2.16
C ALA A 318 11.28 16.45 -2.96
N ASN A 319 11.71 16.80 -4.16
CA ASN A 319 12.44 15.89 -5.05
C ASN A 319 13.66 16.60 -5.69
N ALA A 320 14.53 15.80 -6.29
CA ALA A 320 15.78 16.26 -6.91
C ALA A 320 15.69 16.41 -8.45
N HIS A 321 14.49 16.47 -9.01
CA HIS A 321 14.26 16.53 -10.46
C HIS A 321 13.49 17.78 -10.90
N ASP A 322 12.82 18.45 -9.97
CA ASP A 322 12.08 19.68 -10.21
C ASP A 322 12.89 20.90 -9.72
N PHE A 323 13.58 21.56 -10.64
CA PHE A 323 14.39 22.75 -10.33
C PHE A 323 13.54 23.99 -10.04
N GLU A 324 12.34 24.08 -10.62
CA GLU A 324 11.46 25.24 -10.44
C GLU A 324 10.90 25.27 -9.01
N LYS A 325 10.52 24.09 -8.49
CA LYS A 325 9.93 23.96 -7.16
C LYS A 325 10.96 23.72 -6.06
N TYR A 326 12.06 23.02 -6.35
CA TYR A 326 13.05 22.59 -5.36
C TYR A 326 14.52 22.81 -5.81
N PRO A 327 14.93 24.05 -6.14
CA PRO A 327 16.26 24.32 -6.69
C PRO A 327 17.41 23.83 -5.79
N GLN A 328 17.28 24.03 -4.47
CA GLN A 328 18.26 23.56 -3.49
C GLN A 328 18.47 22.04 -3.51
N MET A 329 17.41 21.25 -3.73
CA MET A 329 17.49 19.78 -3.73
C MET A 329 18.15 19.28 -5.01
N VAL A 330 17.81 19.88 -6.15
CA VAL A 330 18.43 19.56 -7.43
C VAL A 330 19.93 19.89 -7.39
N ILE A 331 20.31 21.07 -6.93
CA ILE A 331 21.72 21.49 -6.85
C ILE A 331 22.51 20.55 -5.95
N ALA A 332 22.00 20.28 -4.74
CA ALA A 332 22.67 19.38 -3.80
C ALA A 332 22.82 17.96 -4.37
N SER A 333 21.78 17.43 -5.00
CA SER A 333 21.81 16.10 -5.63
C SER A 333 22.81 16.02 -6.77
N LYS A 334 22.78 16.98 -7.72
CA LYS A 334 23.73 17.02 -8.85
C LYS A 334 25.17 17.19 -8.38
N PHE A 335 25.40 18.03 -7.36
CA PHE A 335 26.71 18.18 -6.75
C PHE A 335 27.20 16.86 -6.13
N MET A 336 26.38 16.19 -5.31
CA MET A 336 26.76 14.93 -4.68
C MET A 336 27.01 13.82 -5.70
N VAL A 337 26.19 13.72 -6.75
CA VAL A 337 26.40 12.76 -7.84
C VAL A 337 27.69 13.07 -8.61
N GLY A 338 27.94 14.35 -8.92
CA GLY A 338 29.17 14.78 -9.59
C GLY A 338 30.41 14.49 -8.75
N LEU A 339 30.35 14.77 -7.46
CA LEU A 339 31.42 14.44 -6.50
C LEU A 339 31.68 12.93 -6.46
N LEU A 340 30.62 12.11 -6.41
CA LEU A 340 30.73 10.65 -6.40
C LEU A 340 31.41 10.12 -7.68
N ILE A 341 30.95 10.59 -8.84
CA ILE A 341 31.54 10.23 -10.14
C ILE A 341 33.01 10.64 -10.19
N PHE A 342 33.33 11.86 -9.77
CA PHE A 342 34.71 12.36 -9.76
C PHE A 342 35.61 11.50 -8.86
N VAL A 343 35.19 11.24 -7.62
CA VAL A 343 35.96 10.44 -6.66
C VAL A 343 36.18 9.04 -7.21
N PHE A 344 35.14 8.35 -7.69
CA PHE A 344 35.33 7.01 -8.25
C PHE A 344 36.20 7.02 -9.50
N ALA A 345 35.96 7.91 -10.46
CA ALA A 345 36.76 8.00 -11.68
C ALA A 345 38.24 8.26 -11.37
N PHE A 346 38.52 9.21 -10.47
CA PHE A 346 39.87 9.55 -10.07
C PHE A 346 40.58 8.38 -9.37
N PHE A 347 39.97 7.76 -8.36
CA PHE A 347 40.62 6.67 -7.61
C PHE A 347 40.74 5.38 -8.42
N TRP A 348 39.77 5.06 -9.29
CA TRP A 348 39.86 3.91 -10.20
C TRP A 348 40.92 4.13 -11.26
N ALA A 349 40.99 5.32 -11.87
CA ALA A 349 42.04 5.64 -12.83
C ALA A 349 43.42 5.60 -12.16
N HIS A 350 43.57 6.20 -10.99
CA HIS A 350 44.81 6.15 -10.22
C HIS A 350 45.23 4.71 -9.89
N SER A 351 44.33 3.90 -9.35
CA SER A 351 44.61 2.49 -9.00
C SER A 351 44.91 1.65 -10.24
N GLY A 352 44.21 1.88 -11.35
CA GLY A 352 44.44 1.21 -12.62
C GLY A 352 45.80 1.55 -13.23
N LEU A 353 46.20 2.82 -13.19
CA LEU A 353 47.53 3.26 -13.61
C LEU A 353 48.63 2.66 -12.72
N TRP A 354 48.41 2.63 -11.41
CA TRP A 354 49.32 2.02 -10.44
C TRP A 354 49.50 0.52 -10.71
N TYR A 355 48.40 -0.20 -10.91
CA TYR A 355 48.41 -1.61 -11.27
C TYR A 355 49.11 -1.87 -12.61
N TYR A 356 48.83 -1.06 -13.63
CA TYR A 356 49.49 -1.15 -14.93
C TYR A 356 51.00 -0.96 -14.82
N ARG A 357 51.44 0.04 -14.05
CA ARG A 357 52.86 0.30 -13.82
C ARG A 357 53.53 -0.80 -13.03
N GLU A 358 52.91 -1.28 -11.96
CA GLU A 358 53.44 -2.41 -11.18
C GLU A 358 53.55 -3.68 -12.04
N TRP A 359 52.55 -3.94 -12.89
CA TRP A 359 52.59 -5.02 -13.86
C TRP A 359 53.75 -4.86 -14.86
N GLN A 360 53.97 -3.66 -15.39
CA GLN A 360 55.09 -3.35 -16.27
C GLN A 360 56.44 -3.54 -15.57
N ASP A 361 56.62 -3.03 -14.36
CA ASP A 361 57.88 -3.17 -13.61
C ASP A 361 58.18 -4.63 -13.27
N ARG A 362 57.15 -5.42 -12.91
CA ARG A 362 57.28 -6.87 -12.70
C ARG A 362 57.64 -7.60 -14.00
N LYS A 363 57.06 -7.21 -15.14
CA LYS A 363 57.41 -7.77 -16.46
C LYS A 363 58.86 -7.48 -16.86
N HIS A 364 59.38 -6.31 -16.49
CA HIS A 364 60.78 -5.92 -16.73
C HIS A 364 61.73 -6.39 -15.61
N GLY A 365 61.26 -7.21 -14.66
CA GLY A 365 62.11 -7.78 -13.60
C GLY A 365 62.58 -6.78 -12.54
N LYS A 366 62.05 -5.55 -12.51
CA LYS A 366 62.38 -4.54 -11.50
C LYS A 366 61.72 -4.93 -10.16
N ARG A 367 62.42 -5.71 -9.35
CA ARG A 367 62.05 -5.92 -7.94
C ARG A 367 62.64 -4.80 -7.11
N VAL A 368 61.89 -3.71 -6.93
CA VAL A 368 62.31 -2.65 -6.02
C VAL A 368 62.10 -3.14 -4.58
N ALA A 369 63.19 -3.34 -3.84
CA ALA A 369 63.12 -3.46 -2.39
C ALA A 369 62.60 -2.12 -1.84
N HIS A 370 61.35 -2.09 -1.39
CA HIS A 370 60.68 -0.85 -0.94
C HIS A 370 61.36 -0.21 0.27
N ILE A 371 62.15 -0.98 1.02
CA ILE A 371 62.87 -0.53 2.22
C ILE A 371 64.28 -1.09 2.16
N LYS A 372 65.26 -0.21 1.95
CA LYS A 372 66.69 -0.55 2.05
C LYS A 372 67.09 -0.52 3.52
N LEU A 373 67.01 -1.67 4.18
CA LEU A 373 67.28 -1.81 5.62
C LEU A 373 68.70 -1.37 6.00
N GLU A 374 69.65 -1.55 5.09
CA GLU A 374 71.06 -1.13 5.25
C GLU A 374 71.22 0.40 5.30
N GLU A 375 70.41 1.16 4.55
CA GLU A 375 70.46 2.63 4.53
C GLU A 375 69.77 3.27 5.74
N LEU A 376 68.91 2.54 6.43
CA LEU A 376 68.15 3.04 7.58
C LEU A 376 68.86 2.86 8.93
N GLY A 377 70.01 2.16 8.97
CA GLY A 377 70.80 1.96 10.20
C GLY A 377 70.03 1.29 11.34
N VAL A 378 69.02 0.47 11.01
CA VAL A 378 68.08 -0.09 12.01
C VAL A 378 68.65 -1.38 12.59
N ASP A 379 68.73 -1.45 13.91
CA ASP A 379 69.10 -2.66 14.65
C ASP A 379 68.03 -3.75 14.47
N LEU A 380 68.38 -4.79 13.69
CA LEU A 380 67.50 -5.92 13.37
C LEU A 380 67.17 -6.81 14.58
N THR A 381 67.80 -6.60 15.73
CA THR A 381 67.51 -7.33 16.97
C THR A 381 66.34 -6.73 17.76
N ARG A 382 65.93 -5.49 17.48
CA ARG A 382 64.84 -4.81 18.18
C ARG A 382 63.50 -5.01 17.50
N HIS A 383 62.62 -5.77 18.15
CA HIS A 383 61.22 -5.87 17.73
C HIS A 383 60.39 -4.67 18.18
N PHE A 384 59.90 -3.88 17.23
CA PHE A 384 58.95 -2.79 17.50
C PHE A 384 57.51 -3.31 17.51
N ARG A 385 56.89 -3.37 18.70
CA ARG A 385 55.46 -3.67 18.81
C ARG A 385 54.63 -2.46 18.37
N ARG A 386 54.23 -2.42 17.10
CA ARG A 386 53.47 -1.31 16.50
C ARG A 386 52.12 -1.03 17.19
N PHE A 387 51.36 -2.07 17.51
CA PHE A 387 50.05 -1.95 18.17
C PHE A 387 49.95 -2.83 19.42
N HIS A 388 49.65 -2.19 20.56
CA HIS A 388 49.26 -2.87 21.79
C HIS A 388 47.95 -3.65 21.61
N TRP A 389 47.74 -4.73 22.36
CA TRP A 389 46.56 -5.60 22.19
C TRP A 389 45.24 -4.84 22.38
N GLY A 390 45.17 -3.90 23.33
CA GLY A 390 43.97 -3.09 23.54
C GLY A 390 43.60 -2.24 22.31
N TRP A 391 44.60 -1.71 21.59
CA TRP A 391 44.36 -0.97 20.34
C TRP A 391 43.94 -1.88 19.19
N ARG A 392 44.39 -3.14 19.18
CA ARG A 392 43.93 -4.13 18.19
C ARG A 392 42.47 -4.50 18.40
N VAL A 393 42.07 -4.72 19.66
CA VAL A 393 40.67 -4.96 20.02
C VAL A 393 39.82 -3.73 19.67
N ALA A 394 40.26 -2.52 20.04
CA ALA A 394 39.55 -1.29 19.68
C ALA A 394 39.36 -1.15 18.17
N HIS A 395 40.39 -1.47 17.36
CA HIS A 395 40.29 -1.47 15.90
C HIS A 395 39.30 -2.52 15.38
N LEU A 396 39.34 -3.75 15.90
CA LEU A 396 38.41 -4.81 15.50
C LEU A 396 36.97 -4.40 15.84
N CYS A 397 36.73 -3.89 17.05
CA CYS A 397 35.43 -3.36 17.45
C CYS A 397 34.98 -2.24 16.52
N PHE A 398 35.86 -1.27 16.23
CA PHE A 398 35.57 -0.16 15.33
C PHE A 398 35.20 -0.63 13.92
N ALA A 399 35.92 -1.63 13.38
CA ALA A 399 35.62 -2.22 12.08
C ALA A 399 34.23 -2.88 12.07
N LEU A 400 33.91 -3.71 13.07
CA LEU A 400 32.60 -4.37 13.18
C LEU A 400 31.45 -3.36 13.35
N ILE A 401 31.67 -2.32 14.15
CA ILE A 401 30.72 -1.21 14.34
C ILE A 401 30.49 -0.47 13.02
N THR A 402 31.57 -0.17 12.28
CA THR A 402 31.47 0.51 10.98
C THR A 402 30.70 -0.33 9.97
N MET A 403 31.00 -1.63 9.87
CA MET A 403 30.25 -2.54 9.00
C MET A 403 28.78 -2.62 9.40
N THR A 404 28.48 -2.63 10.70
CA THR A 404 27.11 -2.60 11.22
C THR A 404 26.40 -1.30 10.84
N LEU A 405 27.05 -0.15 11.00
CA LEU A 405 26.51 1.16 10.63
C LEU A 405 26.24 1.27 9.13
N VAL A 406 27.17 0.79 8.30
CA VAL A 406 27.00 0.76 6.85
C VAL A 406 25.83 -0.15 6.49
N LEU A 407 25.77 -1.38 7.01
CA LEU A 407 24.70 -2.32 6.70
C LEU A 407 23.32 -1.78 7.11
N THR A 408 23.20 -1.31 8.36
CA THR A 408 21.92 -0.81 8.89
C THR A 408 21.51 0.53 8.26
N GLY A 409 22.46 1.45 8.05
CA GLY A 409 22.21 2.77 7.47
C GLY A 409 21.86 2.70 5.98
N THR A 410 22.59 1.90 5.20
CA THR A 410 22.28 1.71 3.77
C THR A 410 20.98 0.94 3.58
N SER A 411 20.65 -0.04 4.44
CA SER A 411 19.35 -0.72 4.39
C SER A 411 18.18 0.25 4.62
N ALA A 412 18.36 1.22 5.53
CA ALA A 412 17.35 2.24 5.79
C ALA A 412 17.24 3.24 4.64
N LEU A 413 18.38 3.73 4.14
CA LEU A 413 18.43 4.75 3.09
C LEU A 413 17.97 4.23 1.72
N TYR A 414 18.28 2.98 1.40
CA TYR A 414 17.96 2.33 0.11
C TYR A 414 16.90 1.24 0.30
N ALA A 415 15.79 1.60 0.96
CA ALA A 415 14.69 0.69 1.29
C ALA A 415 14.01 0.06 0.05
N GLU A 416 14.19 0.66 -1.12
CA GLU A 416 13.72 0.18 -2.41
C GLU A 416 14.53 -0.96 -3.00
N SER A 417 15.77 -1.12 -2.55
CA SER A 417 16.65 -2.20 -3.01
C SER A 417 16.10 -3.58 -2.62
N ALA A 418 16.37 -4.60 -3.45
CA ALA A 418 15.87 -5.96 -3.22
C ALA A 418 16.41 -6.59 -1.92
N TRP A 419 17.57 -6.15 -1.43
CA TRP A 419 18.24 -6.72 -0.28
C TRP A 419 17.88 -6.03 1.05
N ALA A 420 17.49 -4.74 1.03
CA ALA A 420 17.19 -3.99 2.24
C ALA A 420 16.03 -4.59 3.08
N PRO A 421 14.89 -5.01 2.48
CA PRO A 421 13.83 -5.68 3.23
C PRO A 421 14.27 -7.01 3.85
N LEU A 422 15.17 -7.75 3.19
CA LEU A 422 15.71 -9.00 3.70
C LEU A 422 16.59 -8.76 4.92
N VAL A 423 17.47 -7.75 4.85
CA VAL A 423 18.31 -7.34 5.98
C VAL A 423 17.44 -6.86 7.14
N ALA A 424 16.47 -5.98 6.88
CA ALA A 424 15.55 -5.48 7.89
C ALA A 424 14.81 -6.64 8.59
N LYS A 425 14.30 -7.63 7.84
CA LYS A 425 13.65 -8.81 8.40
C LYS A 425 14.62 -9.67 9.22
N ALA A 426 15.84 -9.90 8.72
CA ALA A 426 16.85 -10.72 9.39
C ALA A 426 17.25 -10.16 10.76
N VAL A 427 17.28 -8.82 10.89
CA VAL A 427 17.61 -8.17 12.18
C VAL A 427 16.41 -7.96 13.09
N GLY A 428 15.19 -8.41 12.73
CA GLY A 428 14.00 -8.27 13.57
C GLY A 428 13.10 -7.06 13.25
N GLY A 429 13.23 -6.50 12.05
CA GLY A 429 12.38 -5.45 11.50
C GLY A 429 12.96 -4.03 11.60
N PRO A 430 12.27 -3.01 11.04
CA PRO A 430 12.79 -1.64 10.95
C PRO A 430 13.09 -1.00 12.31
N LYS A 431 12.28 -1.32 13.33
CA LYS A 431 12.50 -0.85 14.70
C LYS A 431 13.83 -1.36 15.27
N MET A 432 14.11 -2.64 15.08
CA MET A 432 15.36 -3.24 15.56
C MET A 432 16.56 -2.77 14.72
N LEU A 433 16.39 -2.65 13.41
CA LEU A 433 17.38 -2.05 12.50
C LEU A 433 17.84 -0.67 13.00
N GLY A 434 16.89 0.21 13.33
CA GLY A 434 17.17 1.54 13.87
C GLY A 434 17.82 1.51 15.26
N LEU A 435 17.41 0.58 16.14
CA LEU A 435 18.03 0.41 17.46
C LEU A 435 19.49 -0.03 17.36
N ILE A 436 19.77 -1.06 16.53
CA ILE A 436 21.14 -1.54 16.27
C ILE A 436 21.99 -0.42 15.72
N HIS A 437 21.46 0.37 14.77
CA HIS A 437 22.19 1.51 14.20
C HIS A 437 22.58 2.53 15.28
N ARG A 438 21.65 2.91 16.16
CA ARG A 438 21.91 3.88 17.24
C ARG A 438 22.91 3.36 18.27
N ILE A 439 22.82 2.09 18.64
CA ILE A 439 23.80 1.46 19.54
C ILE A 439 25.19 1.46 18.89
N ALA A 440 25.29 1.06 17.62
CA ALA A 440 26.53 1.07 16.87
C ALA A 440 27.10 2.50 16.76
N ALA A 441 26.26 3.51 16.50
CA ALA A 441 26.67 4.91 16.43
C ALA A 441 27.19 5.42 17.77
N PHE A 442 26.52 5.09 18.87
CA PHE A 442 26.97 5.46 20.21
C PHE A 442 28.33 4.83 20.56
N LEU A 443 28.50 3.54 20.24
CA LEU A 443 29.79 2.85 20.44
C LEU A 443 30.89 3.44 19.57
N PHE A 444 30.58 3.77 18.31
CA PHE A 444 31.51 4.43 17.39
C PHE A 444 32.01 5.75 17.94
N ILE A 445 31.07 6.63 18.35
CA ILE A 445 31.38 7.94 18.93
C ILE A 445 32.19 7.77 20.22
N SER A 446 31.82 6.82 21.07
CA SER A 446 32.54 6.55 22.32
C SER A 446 33.99 6.13 22.08
N ILE A 447 34.24 5.20 21.14
CA ILE A 447 35.60 4.76 20.78
C ILE A 447 36.39 5.92 20.17
N PHE A 448 35.76 6.70 19.28
CA PHE A 448 36.38 7.89 18.69
C PHE A 448 36.79 8.89 19.77
N LEU A 449 35.90 9.23 20.71
CA LEU A 449 36.20 10.16 21.79
C LEU A 449 37.32 9.66 22.69
N ILE A 450 37.30 8.38 23.09
CA ILE A 450 38.38 7.76 23.88
C ILE A 450 39.72 7.86 23.16
N HIS A 451 39.74 7.53 21.86
CA HIS A 451 40.95 7.62 21.06
C HIS A 451 41.43 9.07 20.90
N PHE A 452 40.51 9.98 20.61
CA PHE A 452 40.78 11.41 20.47
C PHE A 452 41.39 11.99 21.75
N PHE A 453 40.77 11.74 22.91
CA PHE A 453 41.30 12.19 24.20
C PHE A 453 42.66 11.57 24.52
N TYR A 454 42.86 10.27 24.24
CA TYR A 454 44.14 9.60 24.43
C TYR A 454 45.25 10.25 23.59
N VAL A 455 45.01 10.45 22.29
CA VAL A 455 45.97 11.08 21.37
C VAL A 455 46.22 12.53 21.79
N MET A 456 45.17 13.29 22.07
CA MET A 456 45.27 14.69 22.47
C MET A 456 46.07 14.86 23.76
N GLN A 457 45.80 14.03 24.77
CA GLN A 457 46.57 14.04 26.02
C GLN A 457 48.05 13.74 25.79
N LYS A 458 48.38 12.82 24.88
CA LYS A 458 49.76 12.46 24.55
C LYS A 458 50.48 13.58 23.79
N LEU A 459 49.79 14.23 22.85
CA LEU A 459 50.35 15.35 22.09
C LEU A 459 50.54 16.59 22.96
N LEU A 460 49.56 16.95 23.78
CA LEU A 460 49.65 18.10 24.70
C LEU A 460 50.72 17.91 25.79
N ARG A 461 51.02 16.68 26.19
CA ARG A 461 52.12 16.37 27.11
C ARG A 461 53.48 16.28 26.44
N SER A 462 53.53 16.15 25.11
CA SER A 462 54.78 16.06 24.38
C SER A 462 55.43 17.45 24.29
N ARG A 463 56.65 17.57 24.82
CA ARG A 463 57.44 18.82 24.72
C ARG A 463 58.10 19.01 23.35
N THR A 464 58.12 17.97 22.52
CA THR A 464 58.80 17.97 21.21
C THR A 464 57.84 18.03 20.03
N PHE A 465 56.54 17.87 20.26
CA PHE A 465 55.55 17.88 19.18
C PHE A 465 55.32 19.30 18.65
N LYS A 466 55.41 19.46 17.33
CA LYS A 466 55.15 20.72 16.64
C LYS A 466 53.85 20.60 15.86
N TRP A 467 52.84 21.39 16.25
CA TRP A 467 51.52 21.41 15.61
C TRP A 467 51.53 21.74 14.12
N PHE A 468 52.55 22.45 13.63
CA PHE A 468 52.73 22.76 12.20
C PHE A 468 54.12 22.31 11.70
N GLY A 469 54.66 21.25 12.32
CA GLY A 469 55.91 20.64 11.91
C GLY A 469 55.74 19.60 10.80
N PRO A 470 56.84 18.95 10.37
CA PRO A 470 56.81 17.90 9.36
C PRO A 470 56.01 16.65 9.80
N ASP A 471 55.86 16.43 11.11
CA ASP A 471 55.05 15.35 11.70
C ASP A 471 53.67 15.84 12.17
N SER A 472 53.18 16.95 11.60
CA SER A 472 51.88 17.51 11.97
C SER A 472 50.72 16.60 11.53
N LEU A 473 49.65 16.62 12.31
CA LEU A 473 48.36 16.02 11.94
C LEU A 473 47.47 16.99 11.13
N ILE A 474 47.93 18.23 10.94
CA ILE A 474 47.23 19.28 10.19
C ILE A 474 47.83 19.36 8.79
N PRO A 475 47.01 19.34 7.72
CA PRO A 475 47.48 19.49 6.36
C PRO A 475 48.34 20.75 6.20
N ASN A 476 49.50 20.60 5.56
CA ASN A 476 50.44 21.67 5.27
C ASN A 476 51.02 21.52 3.84
N TRP A 477 51.88 22.44 3.43
CA TRP A 477 52.44 22.45 2.06
C TRP A 477 53.27 21.22 1.71
N LYS A 478 53.84 20.53 2.71
CA LYS A 478 54.52 19.26 2.49
C LYS A 478 53.56 18.19 1.99
N ASP A 479 52.32 18.13 2.48
CA ASP A 479 51.34 17.15 2.01
C ASP A 479 51.04 17.33 0.51
N PHE A 480 50.99 18.57 0.03
CA PHE A 480 50.83 18.86 -1.38
C PHE A 480 52.08 18.46 -2.19
N ALA A 481 53.28 18.76 -1.68
CA ALA A 481 54.53 18.36 -2.31
C ALA A 481 54.69 16.83 -2.38
N ASP A 482 54.30 16.12 -1.31
CA ASP A 482 54.32 14.65 -1.23
C ASP A 482 53.27 14.05 -2.17
N CYS A 483 52.05 14.61 -2.24
CA CYS A 483 51.02 14.23 -3.20
C CYS A 483 51.50 14.39 -4.65
N TRP A 484 52.11 15.54 -4.97
CA TRP A 484 52.73 15.77 -6.27
C TRP A 484 53.88 14.81 -6.56
N GLY A 485 54.69 14.48 -5.55
CA GLY A 485 55.73 13.46 -5.63
C GLY A 485 55.18 12.08 -5.98
N MET A 486 54.03 11.70 -5.41
CA MET A 486 53.34 10.45 -5.75
C MET A 486 52.87 10.41 -7.19
N PHE A 487 52.45 11.53 -7.79
CA PHE A 487 52.08 11.59 -9.21
C PHE A 487 53.27 11.58 -10.17
N LYS A 488 54.46 11.98 -9.72
CA LYS A 488 55.69 11.90 -10.52
C LYS A 488 56.26 10.48 -10.60
N TRP A 489 55.92 9.63 -9.64
CA TRP A 489 56.34 8.22 -9.62
C TRP A 489 55.51 7.40 -10.60
#